data_AF-A0A9Y2EZZ4-F1
#
_entry.id   AF-A0A9Y2EZZ4-F1
#
_cell.length_a   1.000
_cell.length_b   1.000
_cell.length_c   1.000
_cell.angle_alpha   90.00
_cell.angle_beta   90.00
_cell.angle_gamma   90.00
#
_symmetry.space_group_name_H-M   'P 1'
#
loop_
_entity.id
_entity.type
_entity.pdbx_description
1 polymer ?
#
loop_
_entity_poly.entity_id
_entity_poly.type
_entity_poly.pdbx_seq_one_letter_code
_entity_poly.pdbx_strand_id
1 'polypeptide(L)'
;MSGLDRYTELADEAAAAVARREAQYPALVKAGKLSADQAAQETRVWRAIAADWHWVVTLERRAAEPVTLAEKVGALEESVRRAERAMRKAFAAADSSVREAWRRDMPMAEIATRYGEAAMPFFAEWDRYWCFADLLKWYLRDLPGSDLPGIAHYVERHIGAQRRARVAA
;
A
#
# COMPACT_ATOMS: atom_id res chain seq x y z
N MET A 1 -17.00 3.24 14.06
CA MET A 1 -15.84 2.88 13.24
C MET A 1 -15.33 1.54 13.71
N SER A 2 -15.26 0.55 12.83
CA SER A 2 -14.69 -0.75 13.17
C SER A 2 -13.16 -0.61 13.26
N GLY A 3 -12.49 -1.50 13.99
CA GLY A 3 -11.02 -1.54 14.03
C GLY A 3 -10.36 -1.83 12.67
N LEU A 4 -11.15 -2.13 11.63
CA LEU A 4 -10.70 -2.41 10.26
C LEU A 4 -10.65 -1.14 9.39
N ASP A 5 -11.48 -0.14 9.70
CA ASP A 5 -11.59 1.11 8.93
C ASP A 5 -10.24 1.86 8.86
N ARG A 6 -9.38 1.67 9.87
CA ARG A 6 -8.01 2.23 9.91
C ARG A 6 -7.07 1.70 8.82
N TYR A 7 -7.45 0.62 8.12
CA TYR A 7 -6.66 0.04 7.03
C TYR A 7 -7.23 0.33 5.65
N THR A 8 -8.26 1.18 5.56
CA THR A 8 -8.90 1.55 4.29
C THR A 8 -7.88 2.13 3.31
N GLU A 9 -6.99 3.02 3.77
CA GLU A 9 -5.94 3.62 2.93
C GLU A 9 -4.99 2.59 2.31
N LEU A 10 -4.66 1.52 3.06
CA LEU A 10 -3.81 0.44 2.55
C LEU A 10 -4.53 -0.39 1.47
N ALA A 11 -5.83 -0.67 1.67
CA ALA A 11 -6.64 -1.35 0.69
C ALA A 11 -6.85 -0.51 -0.58
N ASP A 12 -7.08 0.79 -0.42
CA ASP A 12 -7.25 1.73 -1.52
C ASP A 12 -5.97 1.87 -2.33
N GLU A 13 -4.80 1.99 -1.68
CA GLU A 13 -3.52 2.05 -2.39
C GLU A 13 -3.20 0.73 -3.10
N ALA A 14 -3.49 -0.43 -2.50
CA ALA A 14 -3.33 -1.73 -3.17
C ALA A 14 -4.21 -1.85 -4.43
N ALA A 15 -5.47 -1.40 -4.35
CA ALA A 15 -6.37 -1.36 -5.50
C ALA A 15 -5.92 -0.34 -6.57
N ALA A 16 -5.49 0.86 -6.16
CA ALA A 16 -4.95 1.87 -7.06
C ALA A 16 -3.68 1.38 -7.77
N ALA A 17 -2.85 0.60 -7.08
CA ALA A 17 -1.66 -0.02 -7.64
C ALA A 17 -1.97 -1.05 -8.73
N VAL A 18 -3.10 -1.76 -8.65
CA VAL A 18 -3.61 -2.61 -9.73
C VAL A 18 -4.06 -1.74 -10.90
N ALA A 19 -4.91 -0.74 -10.65
CA ALA A 19 -5.47 0.12 -11.68
C ALA A 19 -4.38 0.85 -12.51
N ARG A 20 -3.32 1.34 -11.85
CA ARG A 20 -2.19 1.98 -12.54
C ARG A 20 -1.47 1.01 -13.48
N ARG A 21 -1.30 -0.25 -13.09
CA ARG A 21 -0.64 -1.28 -13.92
C ARG A 21 -1.50 -1.65 -15.11
N GLU A 22 -2.79 -1.89 -14.89
CA GLU A 22 -3.75 -2.20 -15.95
C GLU A 22 -3.85 -1.07 -16.98
N ALA A 23 -3.75 0.20 -16.55
CA ALA A 23 -3.74 1.34 -17.45
C ALA A 23 -2.41 1.52 -18.21
N GLN A 24 -1.27 1.33 -17.55
CA GLN A 24 0.04 1.69 -18.10
C GLN A 24 0.71 0.54 -18.88
N TYR A 25 0.57 -0.70 -18.42
CA TYR A 25 1.33 -1.85 -18.93
C TYR A 25 1.05 -2.16 -20.39
N PRO A 26 -0.20 -2.08 -20.91
CA PRO A 26 -0.45 -2.33 -22.33
C PRO A 26 0.39 -1.42 -23.26
N ALA A 27 0.53 -0.15 -22.91
CA ALA A 27 1.34 0.79 -23.67
C ALA A 27 2.85 0.49 -23.57
N LEU A 28 3.33 0.08 -22.39
CA LEU A 28 4.73 -0.30 -22.18
C LEU A 28 5.11 -1.59 -22.92
N VAL A 29 4.20 -2.57 -22.94
CA VAL A 29 4.37 -3.82 -23.70
C VAL A 29 4.41 -3.53 -25.20
N LYS A 30 3.46 -2.74 -25.71
CA LYS A 30 3.45 -2.31 -27.12
C LYS A 30 4.72 -1.57 -27.52
N ALA A 31 5.30 -0.79 -26.61
CA ALA A 31 6.54 -0.05 -26.83
C ALA A 31 7.82 -0.89 -26.64
N GLY A 32 7.72 -2.19 -26.32
CA GLY A 32 8.87 -3.05 -26.06
C GLY A 32 9.66 -2.71 -24.79
N LYS A 33 9.07 -1.91 -23.88
CA LYS A 33 9.71 -1.47 -22.62
C LYS A 33 9.43 -2.43 -21.45
N LEU A 34 8.51 -3.36 -21.63
CA LEU A 34 8.09 -4.37 -20.66
C LEU A 34 7.69 -5.63 -21.42
N SER A 35 8.08 -6.83 -20.98
CA SER A 35 7.59 -8.06 -21.61
C SER A 35 6.14 -8.33 -21.21
N ALA A 36 5.38 -8.99 -22.09
CA ALA A 36 4.00 -9.37 -21.79
C ALA A 36 3.91 -10.28 -20.56
N ASP A 37 4.86 -11.22 -20.43
CA ASP A 37 4.92 -12.14 -19.29
C ASP A 37 5.21 -11.41 -17.98
N GLN A 38 6.13 -10.43 -17.99
CA GLN A 38 6.41 -9.62 -16.81
C GLN A 38 5.19 -8.78 -16.42
N ALA A 39 4.51 -8.16 -17.39
CA ALA A 39 3.31 -7.38 -17.15
C ALA A 39 2.18 -8.23 -16.53
N ALA A 40 1.96 -9.43 -17.07
CA ALA A 40 0.97 -10.38 -16.56
C ALA A 40 1.32 -10.84 -15.14
N GLN A 41 2.58 -11.22 -14.91
CA GLN A 41 3.08 -11.64 -13.62
C GLN A 41 2.91 -10.56 -12.55
N GLU A 42 3.33 -9.33 -12.82
CA GLU A 42 3.19 -8.22 -11.88
C GLU A 42 1.71 -7.89 -11.61
N THR A 43 0.86 -7.90 -12.64
CA THR A 43 -0.58 -7.66 -12.47
C THR A 43 -1.23 -8.75 -11.60
N ARG A 44 -0.87 -10.02 -11.82
CA ARG A 44 -1.34 -11.17 -11.02
C ARG A 44 -1.01 -10.99 -9.53
N VAL A 45 0.23 -10.65 -9.22
CA VAL A 45 0.68 -10.41 -7.84
C VAL A 45 -0.07 -9.26 -7.18
N TRP A 46 -0.22 -8.12 -7.87
CA TRP A 46 -0.91 -6.96 -7.31
C TRP A 46 -2.41 -7.20 -7.12
N ARG A 47 -3.07 -7.96 -8.00
CA ARG A 47 -4.48 -8.36 -7.81
C ARG A 47 -4.66 -9.20 -6.56
N ALA A 48 -3.73 -10.11 -6.28
CA ALA A 48 -3.78 -10.91 -5.06
C ALA A 48 -3.51 -10.08 -3.79
N ILE A 49 -2.59 -9.11 -3.85
CA ILE A 49 -2.39 -8.16 -2.74
C ILE A 49 -3.68 -7.36 -2.50
N ALA A 50 -4.28 -6.80 -3.55
CA ALA A 50 -5.54 -6.06 -3.43
C ALA A 50 -6.69 -6.93 -2.88
N ALA A 51 -6.75 -8.21 -3.25
CA ALA A 51 -7.73 -9.15 -2.71
C ALA A 51 -7.54 -9.43 -1.21
N ASP A 52 -6.29 -9.57 -0.74
CA ASP A 52 -6.00 -9.74 0.69
C ASP A 52 -6.41 -8.51 1.49
N TRP A 53 -6.10 -7.31 1.00
CA TRP A 53 -6.40 -6.07 1.72
C TRP A 53 -7.87 -5.68 1.67
N HIS A 54 -8.57 -6.05 0.60
CA HIS A 54 -10.02 -6.06 0.60
C HIS A 54 -10.55 -6.95 1.72
N TRP A 55 -10.05 -8.19 1.84
CA TRP A 55 -10.46 -9.11 2.90
C TRP A 55 -10.17 -8.58 4.31
N VAL A 56 -9.05 -7.85 4.50
CA VAL A 56 -8.75 -7.19 5.77
C VAL A 56 -9.83 -6.17 6.15
N VAL A 57 -10.25 -5.33 5.21
CA VAL A 57 -11.17 -4.22 5.51
C VAL A 57 -12.63 -4.68 5.56
N THR A 58 -13.03 -5.60 4.66
CA THR A 58 -14.44 -6.00 4.51
C THR A 58 -14.78 -7.32 5.18
N LEU A 59 -13.77 -8.11 5.57
CA LEU A 59 -13.91 -9.51 6.01
C LEU A 59 -14.45 -10.45 4.91
N GLU A 60 -14.53 -9.99 3.66
CA GLU A 60 -14.99 -10.76 2.50
C GLU A 60 -13.81 -11.21 1.63
N ARG A 61 -13.73 -12.51 1.33
CA ARG A 61 -12.70 -13.07 0.44
C ARG A 61 -13.06 -12.78 -1.02
N ARG A 62 -12.11 -12.25 -1.79
CA ARG A 62 -12.19 -12.18 -3.26
C ARG A 62 -11.33 -13.28 -3.88
N ALA A 63 -11.82 -13.85 -4.98
CA ALA A 63 -11.04 -14.76 -5.78
C ALA A 63 -9.90 -13.98 -6.46
N ALA A 64 -8.68 -14.48 -6.30
CA ALA A 64 -7.50 -14.03 -7.02
C ALA A 64 -6.68 -15.26 -7.39
N GLU A 65 -5.93 -15.16 -8.49
CA GLU A 65 -5.01 -16.21 -8.88
C GLU A 65 -3.97 -16.46 -7.77
N PRO A 66 -3.64 -17.73 -7.45
CA PRO A 66 -2.69 -18.04 -6.39
C PRO A 66 -1.33 -17.43 -6.67
N VAL A 67 -0.73 -16.80 -5.66
CA VAL A 67 0.63 -16.26 -5.67
C VAL A 67 1.29 -16.59 -4.35
N THR A 68 2.59 -16.83 -4.39
CA THR A 68 3.40 -17.11 -3.22
C THR A 68 3.61 -15.84 -2.39
N LEU A 69 3.89 -16.03 -1.09
CA LEU A 69 4.26 -14.92 -0.21
C LEU A 69 5.52 -14.21 -0.69
N ALA A 70 6.52 -14.96 -1.18
CA ALA A 70 7.76 -14.40 -1.71
C ALA A 70 7.52 -13.47 -2.91
N GLU A 71 6.60 -13.83 -3.82
CA GLU A 71 6.21 -12.95 -4.93
C GLU A 71 5.58 -11.64 -4.44
N LYS A 72 4.69 -11.70 -3.43
CA LYS A 72 4.08 -10.49 -2.84
C LYS A 72 5.12 -9.61 -2.17
N VAL A 73 6.02 -10.20 -1.38
CA VAL A 73 7.12 -9.47 -0.71
C VAL A 73 8.00 -8.80 -1.74
N GLY A 74 8.48 -9.52 -2.76
CA GLY A 74 9.35 -8.94 -3.80
C GLY A 74 8.69 -7.80 -4.58
N ALA A 75 7.39 -7.92 -4.88
CA ALA A 75 6.63 -6.86 -5.55
C ALA A 75 6.48 -5.59 -4.68
N LEU A 76 6.32 -5.77 -3.36
CA LEU A 76 6.21 -4.68 -2.40
C LEU A 76 7.57 -4.04 -2.11
N GLU A 77 8.65 -4.81 -1.96
CA GLU A 77 10.01 -4.28 -1.84
C GLU A 77 10.38 -3.39 -3.03
N GLU A 78 10.09 -3.85 -4.25
CA GLU A 78 10.32 -3.02 -5.45
C GLU A 78 9.46 -1.75 -5.43
N SER A 79 8.22 -1.84 -4.98
CA SER A 79 7.32 -0.68 -4.92
C SER A 79 7.73 0.32 -3.84
N VAL A 80 8.22 -0.15 -2.69
CA VAL A 80 8.84 0.70 -1.65
C VAL A 80 10.06 1.43 -2.22
N ARG A 81 10.96 0.73 -2.92
CA ARG A 81 12.14 1.38 -3.56
C ARG A 81 11.74 2.42 -4.61
N ARG A 82 10.70 2.15 -5.40
CA ARG A 82 10.20 3.11 -6.40
C ARG A 82 9.54 4.32 -5.74
N ALA A 83 8.70 4.10 -4.73
CA ALA A 83 8.02 5.16 -4.00
C ALA A 83 9.00 6.01 -3.20
N GLU A 84 10.03 5.43 -2.60
CA GLU A 84 11.08 6.19 -1.92
C GLU A 84 11.81 7.12 -2.89
N ARG A 85 12.15 6.63 -4.08
CA ARG A 85 12.75 7.46 -5.14
C ARG A 85 11.82 8.59 -5.59
N ALA A 86 10.53 8.30 -5.76
CA ALA A 86 9.52 9.30 -6.12
C ALA A 86 9.36 10.35 -5.02
N MET A 87 9.26 9.93 -3.76
CA MET A 87 9.18 10.79 -2.57
C MET A 87 10.40 11.70 -2.46
N ARG A 88 11.62 11.17 -2.60
CA ARG A 88 12.85 11.97 -2.58
C ARG A 88 12.88 13.00 -3.70
N LYS A 89 12.42 12.62 -4.90
CA LYS A 89 12.32 13.54 -6.04
C LYS A 89 11.28 14.63 -5.79
N ALA A 90 10.12 14.28 -5.26
CA ALA A 90 9.06 15.23 -4.91
C ALA A 90 9.53 16.20 -3.82
N PHE A 91 10.22 15.71 -2.80
CA PHE A 91 10.84 16.55 -1.78
C PHE A 91 11.89 17.50 -2.38
N ALA A 92 12.77 17.00 -3.27
CA ALA A 92 13.76 17.84 -3.93
C ALA A 92 13.14 18.93 -4.82
N ALA A 93 11.98 18.65 -5.43
CA ALA A 93 11.23 19.60 -6.25
C ALA A 93 10.30 20.52 -5.44
N ALA A 94 10.09 20.25 -4.16
CA ALA A 94 9.21 21.05 -3.31
C ALA A 94 9.76 22.46 -3.10
N ASP A 95 8.85 23.39 -2.83
CA ASP A 95 9.18 24.78 -2.54
C ASP A 95 10.24 24.89 -1.43
N SER A 96 11.13 25.88 -1.53
CA SER A 96 12.20 26.06 -0.54
C SER A 96 11.65 26.27 0.87
N SER A 97 10.48 26.89 1.01
CA SER A 97 9.80 27.10 2.29
C SER A 97 9.26 25.80 2.89
N VAL A 98 8.71 24.89 2.07
CA VAL A 98 8.27 23.56 2.52
C VAL A 98 9.47 22.73 2.98
N ARG A 99 10.57 22.74 2.21
CA ARG A 99 11.81 22.02 2.59
C ARG A 99 12.43 22.57 3.87
N GLU A 100 12.40 23.88 4.05
CA GLU A 100 12.93 24.52 5.28
C GLU A 100 12.05 24.21 6.50
N ALA A 101 10.73 24.25 6.36
CA ALA A 101 9.82 23.87 7.43
C ALA A 101 10.04 22.41 7.86
N TRP A 102 10.20 21.50 6.87
CA TRP A 102 10.53 20.10 7.13
C TRP A 102 11.85 19.93 7.88
N ARG A 103 12.91 20.66 7.48
CA ARG A 103 14.22 20.62 8.17
C ARG A 103 14.18 21.10 9.61
N ARG A 104 13.16 21.88 9.98
CA ARG A 104 12.95 22.37 11.35
C ARG A 104 12.04 21.47 12.17
N ASP A 105 11.79 20.25 11.70
CA ASP A 105 10.89 19.28 12.32
C ASP A 105 9.47 19.84 12.54
N MET A 106 9.01 20.75 11.67
CA MET A 106 7.65 21.28 11.74
C MET A 106 6.65 20.13 11.50
N PRO A 107 5.59 20.00 12.33
CA PRO A 107 4.59 18.96 12.15
C PRO A 107 3.96 19.00 10.75
N MET A 108 3.73 17.83 10.14
CA MET A 108 3.13 17.74 8.79
C MET A 108 1.80 18.49 8.68
N ALA A 109 0.96 18.43 9.71
CA ALA A 109 -0.32 19.15 9.74
C ALA A 109 -0.13 20.68 9.69
N GLU A 110 0.93 21.20 10.31
CA GLU A 110 1.26 22.62 10.28
C GLU A 110 1.81 23.02 8.91
N ILE A 111 2.70 22.20 8.32
CA ILE A 111 3.21 22.42 6.96
C ILE A 111 2.04 22.41 5.95
N ALA A 112 1.10 21.46 6.07
CA ALA A 112 -0.09 21.39 5.22
C ALA A 112 -0.93 22.67 5.34
N THR A 113 -1.18 23.13 6.57
CA THR A 113 -1.98 24.33 6.84
C THR A 113 -1.32 25.58 6.28
N ARG A 114 0.01 25.70 6.41
CA ARG A 114 0.75 26.90 6.06
C ARG A 114 1.11 27.00 4.58
N TYR A 115 1.42 25.87 3.94
CA TYR A 115 1.93 25.83 2.57
C TYR A 115 0.94 25.21 1.58
N GLY A 116 -0.15 24.62 2.04
CA GLY A 116 -1.29 24.17 1.22
C GLY A 116 -0.85 23.37 -0.01
N GLU A 117 -1.26 23.84 -1.19
CA GLU A 117 -0.97 23.22 -2.48
C GLU A 117 0.54 23.01 -2.74
N ALA A 118 1.41 23.86 -2.20
CA ALA A 118 2.85 23.73 -2.40
C ALA A 118 3.45 22.49 -1.69
N ALA A 119 2.81 22.02 -0.61
CA ALA A 119 3.24 20.82 0.11
C ALA A 119 2.61 19.53 -0.45
N MET A 120 1.46 19.63 -1.15
CA MET A 120 0.66 18.48 -1.58
C MET A 120 1.43 17.45 -2.44
N PRO A 121 2.25 17.82 -3.45
CA PRO A 121 2.96 16.84 -4.25
C PRO A 121 3.95 15.99 -3.43
N PHE A 122 4.61 16.60 -2.45
CA PHE A 122 5.51 15.87 -1.56
C PHE A 122 4.74 14.95 -0.61
N PHE A 123 3.66 15.44 -0.01
CA PHE A 123 2.83 14.63 0.90
C PHE A 123 2.17 13.45 0.20
N ALA A 124 1.69 13.63 -1.03
CA ALA A 124 1.12 12.53 -1.81
C ALA A 124 2.13 11.38 -2.05
N GLU A 125 3.41 11.70 -2.31
CA GLU A 125 4.44 10.67 -2.47
C GLU A 125 4.94 10.11 -1.13
N TRP A 126 4.94 10.92 -0.07
CA TRP A 126 5.23 10.47 1.30
C TRP A 126 4.19 9.45 1.79
N ASP A 127 2.90 9.76 1.64
CA ASP A 127 1.79 8.90 2.05
C ASP A 127 1.82 7.59 1.26
N ARG A 128 2.06 7.67 -0.06
CA ARG A 128 2.21 6.47 -0.90
C ARG A 128 3.38 5.59 -0.47
N TYR A 129 4.52 6.20 -0.14
CA TYR A 129 5.68 5.46 0.37
C TYR A 129 5.33 4.69 1.63
N TRP A 130 4.71 5.35 2.62
CA TRP A 130 4.34 4.71 3.88
C TRP A 130 3.24 3.66 3.70
N CYS A 131 2.29 3.86 2.79
CA CYS A 131 1.34 2.82 2.43
C CYS A 131 2.05 1.54 1.96
N PHE A 132 3.00 1.64 1.01
CA PHE A 132 3.75 0.45 0.58
C PHE A 132 4.63 -0.14 1.67
N ALA A 133 5.26 0.69 2.51
CA ALA A 133 6.07 0.22 3.63
C ALA A 133 5.22 -0.56 4.65
N ASP A 134 4.02 -0.09 4.94
CA ASP A 134 3.09 -0.77 5.86
C ASP A 134 2.51 -2.05 5.25
N LEU A 135 2.13 -2.03 3.96
CA LEU A 135 1.76 -3.23 3.23
C LEU A 135 2.87 -4.30 3.32
N LEU A 136 4.12 -3.91 3.02
CA LEU A 136 5.28 -4.78 3.11
C LEU A 136 5.47 -5.33 4.53
N LYS A 137 5.39 -4.46 5.54
CA LYS A 137 5.55 -4.84 6.95
C LYS A 137 4.56 -5.94 7.36
N TRP A 138 3.34 -5.94 6.85
CA TRP A 138 2.36 -6.99 7.13
C TRP A 138 2.75 -8.33 6.51
N TYR A 139 3.15 -8.35 5.24
CA TYR A 139 3.57 -9.60 4.60
C TYR A 139 4.87 -10.16 5.18
N LEU A 140 5.77 -9.30 5.68
CA LEU A 140 6.95 -9.77 6.41
C LEU A 140 6.60 -10.50 7.71
N ARG A 141 5.42 -10.26 8.30
CA ARG A 141 4.93 -11.02 9.47
C ARG A 141 4.41 -12.41 9.11
N ASP A 142 4.01 -12.61 7.86
CA ASP A 142 3.57 -13.92 7.37
C ASP A 142 4.76 -14.82 6.99
N LEU A 143 6.01 -14.32 7.02
CA LEU A 143 7.20 -15.12 6.76
C LEU A 143 7.53 -16.05 7.93
N PRO A 144 8.10 -17.24 7.66
CA PRO A 144 8.61 -18.12 8.71
C PRO A 144 9.62 -17.39 9.60
N GLY A 145 9.44 -17.48 10.93
CA GLY A 145 10.32 -16.86 11.92
C GLY A 145 9.89 -15.47 12.40
N SER A 146 8.75 -14.92 11.92
CA SER A 146 8.16 -13.76 12.58
C SER A 146 7.36 -14.16 13.82
N ASP A 147 7.60 -13.49 14.95
CA ASP A 147 6.82 -13.65 16.17
C ASP A 147 5.52 -12.80 16.18
N LEU A 148 5.28 -12.03 15.12
CA LEU A 148 4.14 -11.14 15.02
C LEU A 148 3.00 -11.80 14.23
N PRO A 149 1.73 -11.57 14.62
CA PRO A 149 0.60 -12.07 13.88
C PRO A 149 0.50 -11.39 12.50
N GLY A 150 0.40 -12.21 11.47
CA GLY A 150 0.19 -11.77 10.09
C GLY A 150 -1.28 -11.54 9.72
N ILE A 151 -1.55 -11.43 8.42
CA ILE A 151 -2.84 -10.94 7.90
C ILE A 151 -3.99 -11.88 8.29
N ALA A 152 -3.83 -13.19 8.06
CA ALA A 152 -4.90 -14.16 8.31
C ALA A 152 -5.32 -14.21 9.78
N HIS A 153 -4.35 -14.25 10.69
CA HIS A 153 -4.61 -14.22 12.13
C HIS A 153 -5.38 -12.97 12.54
N TYR A 154 -4.98 -11.81 12.01
CA TYR A 154 -5.65 -10.54 12.32
C TYR A 154 -7.13 -10.55 11.90
N VAL A 155 -7.42 -11.03 10.70
CA VAL A 155 -8.79 -11.11 10.17
C VAL A 155 -9.64 -12.11 10.94
N GLU A 156 -9.11 -13.30 11.21
CA GLU A 156 -9.80 -14.34 11.99
C GLU A 156 -10.19 -13.86 13.40
N ARG A 157 -9.29 -13.10 14.05
CA ARG A 157 -9.58 -12.50 15.36
C ARG A 157 -10.77 -11.55 15.30
N HIS A 158 -10.91 -10.75 14.24
CA HIS A 158 -12.02 -9.81 14.06
C HIS A 158 -13.34 -10.53 13.74
N ILE A 159 -13.30 -11.54 12.87
CA ILE A 159 -14.46 -12.39 12.57
C ILE A 159 -14.96 -13.06 13.86
N GLY A 160 -14.05 -13.63 14.65
CA GLY A 160 -14.38 -14.25 15.93
C GLY A 160 -15.01 -13.28 16.93
N ALA A 161 -14.50 -12.05 17.01
CA ALA A 161 -15.07 -11.00 17.86
C ALA A 161 -16.49 -10.60 17.42
N GLN A 162 -16.73 -10.40 16.12
CA GLN A 162 -18.05 -10.09 15.58
C GLN A 162 -19.06 -11.21 15.83
N ARG A 163 -18.64 -12.48 15.66
CA ARG A 163 -19.50 -13.64 15.95
C ARG A 163 -19.91 -13.69 17.42
N ARG A 164 -18.96 -13.48 18.34
CA ARG A 164 -19.26 -13.45 19.79
C ARG A 164 -20.21 -12.32 20.17
N ALA A 165 -20.03 -11.13 19.60
CA ALA A 165 -20.92 -9.99 19.85
C ALA A 165 -22.35 -10.26 19.37
N ARG A 166 -22.53 -10.94 18.23
CA ARG A 166 -23.86 -11.31 17.70
C ARG A 166 -24.59 -12.39 18.52
N VAL A 167 -23.86 -13.28 19.19
CA VAL A 167 -24.46 -14.32 20.05
C VAL A 167 -24.83 -13.77 21.43
N ALA A 168 -24.20 -12.68 21.86
CA ALA A 168 -24.45 -12.04 23.16
C ALA A 168 -25.53 -10.94 23.12
N ALA A 169 -26.07 -10.63 21.93
CA ALA A 169 -27.15 -9.65 21.70
C ALA A 169 -28.47 -10.36 21.44
#